data_AF-A0A090E9Z3-F1
#
_entry.id   AF-A0A090E9Z3-F1
#
_cell.length_a   1.000
_cell.length_b   1.000
_cell.length_c   1.000
_cell.angle_alpha   90.00
_cell.angle_beta   90.00
_cell.angle_gamma   90.00
#
_symmetry.space_group_name_H-M   'P 1'
#
loop_
_entity.id
_entity.type
_entity.pdbx_description
1 polymer ?
#
loop_
_entity_poly.entity_id
_entity_poly.type
_entity_poly.pdbx_seq_one_letter_code
_entity_poly.pdbx_strand_id
1 'polypeptide(L)'
;MEDSWPTWLKVMENGSVGEARTRSFLIDRFWVLERSVDTDGADFLIQRRTTTQRFTDKVPPRIGVIQAKYFQDRRTTHYIPKSYVVDAGGTPLEGFFALLHVGKEDEGEMYLLSARQIVDTLLISSSHSPESYVVGTAALQEGFRVKSRKLALDQIEHSLRSQTYHQSAAFFDQLNIPYRRFSEDDIDFPWTLPLPNPVGEIPKMFVEQKEELRKIVFDMEEVLGAIDAVLTEKDPRRALELMKDLRYHVDGYGRITFGARADFHWGDFPNALDTHDRWRQGLQADGLLEPYLSMGEQLQNALVSHTTAHPLTEKDDFLQASLEYDPATLTVRNLSVKSGKLADRDPEIKTPGRVRMARKLDDWVPRKMKPMDYTIENVWWNIMRYVIEQRYPDPDFD
;
A
#
# COMPACT_ATOMS: atom_id res chain seq x y z
N MET A 1 52.29 -5.00 8.04
CA MET A 1 51.07 -5.10 8.85
C MET A 1 49.93 -4.87 7.90
N GLU A 2 49.17 -5.92 7.56
CA GLU A 2 47.93 -5.75 6.80
C GLU A 2 46.93 -5.07 7.74
N ASP A 3 46.61 -3.81 7.45
CA ASP A 3 45.45 -3.16 8.06
C ASP A 3 44.22 -3.96 7.65
N SER A 4 43.75 -4.85 8.51
CA SER A 4 42.54 -5.63 8.25
C SER A 4 41.33 -4.74 8.56
N TRP A 5 40.87 -4.02 7.53
CA TRP A 5 39.64 -3.21 7.63
C TRP A 5 38.47 -4.09 8.11
N PRO A 6 37.55 -3.55 8.93
CA PRO A 6 36.37 -4.27 9.38
C PRO A 6 35.53 -4.78 8.19
N THR A 7 35.00 -6.00 8.29
CA THR A 7 34.23 -6.65 7.21
C THR A 7 33.04 -5.81 6.75
N TRP A 8 32.35 -5.13 7.68
CA TRP A 8 31.20 -4.28 7.36
C TRP A 8 31.59 -3.08 6.47
N LEU A 9 32.77 -2.49 6.70
CA LEU A 9 33.25 -1.34 5.93
C LEU A 9 33.64 -1.75 4.51
N LYS A 10 34.24 -2.93 4.35
CA LYS A 10 34.52 -3.53 3.03
C LYS A 10 33.23 -3.82 2.25
N VAL A 11 32.19 -4.32 2.93
CA VAL A 11 30.89 -4.59 2.31
C VAL A 11 30.24 -3.29 1.82
N MET A 12 30.27 -2.23 2.63
CA MET A 12 29.73 -0.91 2.26
C MET A 12 30.49 -0.28 1.08
N GLU A 13 31.82 -0.29 1.10
CA GLU A 13 32.64 0.24 0.00
C GLU A 13 32.39 -0.52 -1.31
N ASN A 14 32.35 -1.85 -1.25
CA ASN A 14 32.06 -2.69 -2.41
C ASN A 14 30.66 -2.41 -2.98
N GLY A 15 29.65 -2.21 -2.13
CA GLY A 15 28.30 -1.80 -2.54
C GLY A 15 28.32 -0.48 -3.29
N SER A 16 28.92 0.54 -2.70
CA SER A 16 29.02 1.88 -3.29
C SER A 16 29.77 1.89 -4.64
N VAL A 17 30.82 1.09 -4.78
CA VAL A 17 31.55 0.94 -6.06
C VAL A 17 30.68 0.28 -7.13
N GLY A 18 29.96 -0.79 -6.79
CA GLY A 18 29.04 -1.47 -7.70
C GLY A 18 27.91 -0.55 -8.20
N GLU A 19 27.35 0.24 -7.30
CA GLU A 19 26.33 1.25 -7.60
C GLU A 19 26.89 2.35 -8.51
N ALA A 20 28.03 2.96 -8.16
CA ALA A 20 28.63 4.04 -8.95
C ALA A 20 28.96 3.59 -10.38
N ARG A 21 29.51 2.37 -10.56
CA ARG A 21 29.78 1.79 -11.89
C ARG A 21 28.49 1.55 -12.67
N THR A 22 27.45 1.08 -12.00
CA THR A 22 26.13 0.87 -12.61
C THR A 22 25.52 2.20 -13.08
N ARG A 23 25.51 3.22 -12.23
CA ARG A 23 25.03 4.57 -12.59
C ARG A 23 25.77 5.10 -13.81
N SER A 24 27.11 5.05 -13.77
CA SER A 24 27.96 5.50 -14.87
C SER A 24 27.63 4.78 -16.17
N PHE A 25 27.41 3.46 -16.12
CA PHE A 25 27.03 2.65 -17.28
C PHE A 25 25.68 3.08 -17.90
N LEU A 26 24.68 3.38 -17.08
CA LEU A 26 23.30 3.66 -17.51
C LEU A 26 23.05 5.12 -17.93
N ILE A 27 23.77 6.08 -17.35
CA ILE A 27 23.49 7.52 -17.48
C ILE A 27 23.66 8.07 -18.90
N ASP A 28 24.26 7.33 -19.84
CA ASP A 28 24.37 7.80 -21.22
C ASP A 28 23.03 7.70 -21.96
N ARG A 29 22.16 6.77 -21.56
CA ARG A 29 20.96 6.42 -22.35
C ARG A 29 19.64 6.45 -21.57
N PHE A 30 19.71 6.39 -20.25
CA PHE A 30 18.54 6.36 -19.39
C PHE A 30 18.49 7.57 -18.45
N TRP A 31 17.29 7.99 -18.10
CA TRP A 31 17.07 8.69 -16.83
C TRP A 31 17.22 7.65 -15.72
N VAL A 32 18.07 7.93 -14.74
CA VAL A 32 18.45 6.98 -13.68
C VAL A 32 18.07 7.60 -12.34
N LEU A 33 17.25 6.90 -11.57
CA LEU A 33 16.90 7.23 -10.19
C LEU A 33 17.53 6.18 -9.28
N GLU A 34 18.42 6.62 -8.39
CA GLU A 34 18.97 5.80 -7.31
C GLU A 34 17.96 5.71 -6.17
N ARG A 35 17.81 4.52 -5.59
CA ARG A 35 16.98 4.31 -4.40
C ARG A 35 17.89 4.02 -3.22
N SER A 36 17.82 4.88 -2.20
CA SER A 36 18.72 4.82 -1.05
C SER A 36 18.18 4.02 0.14
N VAL A 37 17.24 3.09 -0.07
CA VAL A 37 16.65 2.29 1.02
C VAL A 37 16.38 0.86 0.54
N ASP A 38 16.99 -0.11 1.23
CA ASP A 38 16.90 -1.58 1.05
C ASP A 38 15.47 -2.17 1.22
N THR A 39 14.42 -1.36 1.17
CA THR A 39 13.06 -1.81 1.50
C THR A 39 12.39 -2.59 0.35
N ASP A 40 12.78 -2.33 -0.91
CA ASP A 40 12.09 -2.90 -2.08
C ASP A 40 13.03 -3.53 -3.12
N GLY A 41 14.31 -3.74 -2.74
CA GLY A 41 15.37 -4.42 -3.51
C GLY A 41 15.43 -4.15 -5.01
N ALA A 42 15.51 -2.86 -5.31
CA ALA A 42 15.92 -2.31 -6.59
C ALA A 42 16.91 -1.16 -6.31
N ASP A 43 18.15 -1.28 -6.76
CA ASP A 43 19.17 -0.24 -6.52
C ASP A 43 18.94 0.97 -7.46
N PHE A 44 18.48 0.72 -8.69
CA PHE A 44 18.16 1.77 -9.66
C PHE A 44 16.82 1.53 -10.35
N LEU A 45 16.10 2.63 -10.56
CA LEU A 45 15.02 2.72 -11.55
C LEU A 45 15.55 3.44 -12.79
N ILE A 46 15.26 2.87 -13.96
CA ILE A 46 15.65 3.43 -15.25
C ILE A 46 14.44 3.72 -16.12
N GLN A 47 14.49 4.86 -16.81
CA GLN A 47 13.50 5.23 -17.81
C GLN A 47 14.24 5.63 -19.09
N ARG A 48 13.68 5.26 -20.24
CA ARG A 48 14.20 5.72 -21.53
C ARG A 48 14.17 7.25 -21.61
N ARG A 49 15.23 7.85 -22.15
CA ARG A 49 15.26 9.29 -22.45
C ARG A 49 14.40 9.62 -23.66
N THR A 50 13.08 9.69 -23.44
CA THR A 50 12.12 10.18 -24.41
C THR A 50 11.48 11.47 -23.91
N THR A 51 11.34 12.45 -24.81
CA THR A 51 10.65 13.72 -24.53
C THR A 51 9.17 13.69 -24.93
N THR A 52 8.73 12.60 -25.56
CA THR A 52 7.37 12.47 -26.12
C THR A 52 6.37 11.78 -25.20
N GLN A 53 6.82 11.31 -24.02
CA GLN A 53 5.98 10.61 -23.04
C GLN A 53 6.17 11.22 -21.65
N ARG A 54 5.08 11.53 -20.98
CA ARG A 54 5.01 12.04 -19.60
C ARG A 54 4.36 10.99 -18.70
N PHE A 55 4.69 11.03 -17.40
CA PHE A 55 4.08 10.14 -16.40
C PHE A 55 2.57 10.31 -16.26
N THR A 56 2.04 11.44 -16.67
CA THR A 56 0.60 11.76 -16.66
C THR A 56 -0.14 11.33 -17.93
N ASP A 57 0.58 10.78 -18.92
CA ASP A 57 -0.05 10.36 -20.16
C ASP A 57 -0.83 9.05 -19.96
N LYS A 58 -1.84 8.80 -20.81
CA LYS A 58 -2.65 7.57 -20.76
C LYS A 58 -1.82 6.29 -20.81
N VAL A 59 -0.66 6.35 -21.47
CA VAL A 59 0.36 5.30 -21.44
C VAL A 59 1.63 5.92 -20.84
N PRO A 60 1.89 5.72 -19.54
CA PRO A 60 3.06 6.29 -18.90
C PRO A 60 4.35 5.71 -19.50
N PRO A 61 5.48 6.41 -19.38
CA PRO A 61 6.76 5.89 -19.81
C PRO A 61 7.11 4.66 -18.99
N ARG A 62 7.67 3.68 -19.69
CA ARG A 62 8.02 2.38 -19.10
C ARG A 62 9.28 2.49 -18.27
N ILE A 63 9.27 1.82 -17.12
CA ILE A 63 10.36 1.80 -16.15
C ILE A 63 11.01 0.41 -16.15
N GLY A 64 12.33 0.39 -15.96
CA GLY A 64 13.11 -0.80 -15.66
C GLY A 64 13.75 -0.71 -14.29
N VAL A 65 14.17 -1.86 -13.77
CA VAL A 65 14.84 -2.02 -12.48
C VAL A 65 16.18 -2.64 -12.75
N ILE A 66 17.19 -2.08 -12.11
CA ILE A 66 18.52 -2.64 -12.10
C ILE A 66 18.90 -2.95 -10.66
N GLN A 67 19.22 -4.21 -10.40
CA GLN A 67 19.94 -4.62 -9.21
C GLN A 67 21.43 -4.67 -9.52
N ALA A 68 22.23 -3.89 -8.82
CA ALA A 68 23.69 -3.92 -8.87
C ALA A 68 24.23 -4.87 -7.80
N LYS A 69 25.19 -5.72 -8.16
CA LYS A 69 25.96 -6.52 -7.18
C LYS A 69 27.44 -6.46 -7.51
N TYR A 70 28.26 -6.22 -6.48
CA TYR A 70 29.71 -6.21 -6.62
C TYR A 70 30.33 -7.49 -6.04
N PHE A 71 31.13 -8.16 -6.84
CA PHE A 71 31.88 -9.35 -6.47
C PHE A 71 33.32 -8.94 -6.18
N GLN A 72 33.71 -9.06 -4.91
CA GLN A 72 35.11 -8.87 -4.52
C GLN A 72 36.01 -9.91 -5.20
N ASP A 73 35.50 -11.13 -5.34
CA ASP A 73 36.11 -12.22 -6.10
C ASP A 73 35.03 -13.13 -6.71
N ARG A 74 35.44 -14.04 -7.60
CA ARG A 74 34.52 -14.99 -8.28
C ARG A 74 33.87 -16.04 -7.35
N ARG A 75 34.27 -16.11 -6.08
CA ARG A 75 33.70 -17.04 -5.07
C ARG A 75 32.62 -16.36 -4.23
N THR A 76 32.54 -15.04 -4.26
CA THR A 76 31.48 -14.27 -3.62
C THR A 76 30.12 -14.74 -4.16
N THR A 77 29.14 -14.94 -3.27
CA THR A 77 27.78 -15.35 -3.64
C THR A 77 26.81 -14.30 -3.11
N HIS A 78 25.96 -13.81 -4.00
CA HIS A 78 24.88 -12.88 -3.69
C HIS A 78 23.53 -13.57 -3.86
N TYR A 79 22.49 -12.91 -3.36
CA TYR A 79 21.11 -13.39 -3.46
C TYR A 79 20.23 -12.28 -4.01
N ILE A 80 19.33 -12.64 -4.93
CA ILE A 80 18.27 -11.76 -5.44
C ILE A 80 16.93 -12.39 -5.10
N PRO A 81 16.06 -11.73 -4.31
CA PRO A 81 14.73 -12.23 -4.02
C PRO A 81 13.95 -12.61 -5.28
N LYS A 82 13.32 -13.78 -5.25
CA LYS A 82 12.53 -14.31 -6.37
C LYS A 82 11.40 -13.36 -6.77
N SER A 83 10.81 -12.70 -5.77
CA SER A 83 9.77 -11.70 -5.95
C SER A 83 10.16 -10.50 -6.82
N TYR A 84 11.45 -10.26 -7.09
CA TYR A 84 11.88 -9.17 -7.98
C TYR A 84 12.11 -9.61 -9.42
N VAL A 85 12.25 -10.91 -9.64
CA VAL A 85 12.60 -11.48 -10.95
C VAL A 85 11.37 -12.01 -11.66
N VAL A 86 10.37 -12.51 -10.91
CA VAL A 86 9.16 -13.10 -11.46
C VAL A 86 7.89 -12.49 -10.86
N ASP A 87 6.80 -12.54 -11.61
CA ASP A 87 5.47 -12.20 -11.13
C ASP A 87 4.88 -13.30 -10.21
N ALA A 88 3.66 -13.07 -9.70
CA ALA A 88 2.95 -14.04 -8.85
C ALA A 88 2.68 -15.38 -9.55
N GLY A 89 2.60 -15.40 -10.88
CA GLY A 89 2.44 -16.62 -11.70
C GLY A 89 3.76 -17.32 -12.03
N GLY A 90 4.90 -16.74 -11.63
CA GLY A 90 6.24 -17.27 -11.95
C GLY A 90 6.77 -16.86 -13.32
N THR A 91 6.11 -15.93 -14.03
CA THR A 91 6.59 -15.42 -15.32
C THR A 91 7.72 -14.41 -15.10
N PRO A 92 8.83 -14.48 -15.86
CA PRO A 92 9.90 -13.48 -15.76
C PRO A 92 9.41 -12.05 -16.03
N LEU A 93 9.81 -11.12 -15.17
CA LEU A 93 9.49 -9.71 -15.28
C LEU A 93 10.43 -9.03 -16.28
N GLU A 94 9.93 -8.85 -17.51
CA GLU A 94 10.63 -8.05 -18.51
C GLU A 94 10.88 -6.64 -17.96
N GLY A 95 12.12 -6.15 -18.10
CA GLY A 95 12.57 -4.87 -17.54
C GLY A 95 13.26 -4.95 -16.18
N PHE A 96 13.30 -6.12 -15.52
CA PHE A 96 14.26 -6.37 -14.45
C PHE A 96 15.60 -6.86 -15.02
N PHE A 97 16.69 -6.29 -14.51
CA PHE A 97 18.05 -6.73 -14.82
C PHE A 97 18.95 -6.77 -13.59
N ALA A 98 19.92 -7.68 -13.61
CA ALA A 98 21.03 -7.68 -12.70
C ALA A 98 22.31 -7.24 -13.42
N LEU A 99 23.00 -6.24 -12.86
CA LEU A 99 24.34 -5.82 -13.28
C LEU A 99 25.35 -6.26 -12.23
N LEU A 100 26.24 -7.16 -12.64
CA LEU A 100 27.26 -7.73 -11.77
C LEU A 100 28.61 -7.16 -12.13
N HIS A 101 29.34 -6.67 -11.14
CA HIS A 101 30.68 -6.10 -11.30
C HIS A 101 31.70 -6.98 -10.61
N VAL A 102 32.79 -7.33 -11.29
CA VAL A 102 33.89 -8.11 -10.74
C VAL A 102 35.18 -7.33 -10.94
N GLY A 103 36.10 -7.40 -9.98
CA GLY A 103 37.45 -6.85 -10.14
C GLY A 103 37.55 -5.34 -9.91
N LYS A 104 38.79 -4.86 -9.81
CA LYS A 104 39.14 -3.47 -9.45
C LYS A 104 39.77 -2.75 -10.64
N GLU A 105 39.55 -1.44 -10.69
CA GLU A 105 40.18 -0.53 -11.67
C GLU A 105 40.10 -1.06 -13.12
N ASP A 106 41.25 -1.22 -13.78
CA ASP A 106 41.37 -1.59 -15.19
C ASP A 106 41.04 -3.06 -15.47
N GLU A 107 40.97 -3.91 -14.44
CA GLU A 107 40.56 -5.33 -14.54
C GLU A 107 39.05 -5.52 -14.32
N GLY A 108 38.29 -4.42 -14.28
CA GLY A 108 36.85 -4.44 -14.07
C GLY A 108 36.09 -5.21 -15.16
N GLU A 109 35.35 -6.23 -14.76
CA GLU A 109 34.42 -6.96 -15.62
C GLU A 109 32.97 -6.63 -15.23
N MET A 110 32.10 -6.55 -16.23
CA MET A 110 30.67 -6.32 -16.05
C MET A 110 29.87 -7.43 -16.72
N TYR A 111 28.83 -7.91 -16.05
CA TYR A 111 27.90 -8.92 -16.56
C TYR A 111 26.47 -8.37 -16.46
N LEU A 112 25.66 -8.63 -17.49
CA LEU A 112 24.26 -8.21 -17.57
C LEU A 112 23.39 -9.45 -17.72
N LEU A 113 22.44 -9.61 -16.81
CA LEU A 113 21.43 -10.66 -16.85
C LEU A 113 20.04 -10.04 -16.86
N SER A 114 19.19 -10.51 -17.76
CA SER A 114 17.74 -10.25 -17.74
C SER A 114 17.02 -11.19 -16.79
N ALA A 115 15.79 -10.86 -16.40
CA ALA A 115 14.94 -11.73 -15.59
C ALA A 115 14.82 -13.15 -16.17
N ARG A 116 14.56 -13.28 -17.48
CA ARG A 116 14.48 -14.59 -18.15
C ARG A 116 15.78 -15.38 -18.00
N GLN A 117 16.93 -14.75 -18.24
CA GLN A 117 18.22 -15.43 -18.08
C GLN A 117 18.49 -15.86 -16.64
N ILE A 118 18.03 -15.09 -15.65
CA ILE A 118 18.13 -15.47 -14.24
C ILE A 118 17.30 -16.71 -13.97
N VAL A 119 16.03 -16.73 -14.41
CA VAL A 119 15.10 -17.85 -14.22
C VAL A 119 15.62 -19.13 -14.90
N ASP A 120 16.15 -19.00 -16.12
CA ASP A 120 16.59 -20.16 -16.91
C ASP A 120 17.93 -20.75 -16.42
N THR A 121 18.77 -19.95 -15.74
CA THR A 121 20.17 -20.33 -15.46
C THR A 121 20.49 -20.49 -13.98
N LEU A 122 19.85 -19.72 -13.09
CA LEU A 122 20.24 -19.64 -11.69
C LEU A 122 19.37 -20.56 -10.81
N LEU A 123 19.99 -21.13 -9.77
CA LEU A 123 19.30 -21.96 -8.79
C LEU A 123 18.55 -21.09 -7.78
N ILE A 124 17.40 -21.58 -7.32
CA ILE A 124 16.65 -20.98 -6.21
C ILE A 124 17.14 -21.61 -4.91
N SER A 125 17.46 -20.77 -3.92
CA SER A 125 17.68 -21.19 -2.55
C SER A 125 16.45 -20.88 -1.70
N SER A 126 15.95 -21.92 -1.02
CA SER A 126 14.94 -21.82 0.04
C SER A 126 15.55 -21.66 1.44
N SER A 127 16.88 -21.55 1.56
CA SER A 127 17.57 -21.37 2.84
C SER A 127 17.38 -19.96 3.45
N HIS A 128 16.80 -19.04 2.67
CA HIS A 128 16.50 -17.67 3.07
C HIS A 128 15.02 -17.37 2.83
N SER A 129 14.43 -16.56 3.71
CA SER A 129 13.09 -16.00 3.52
C SER A 129 13.24 -14.50 3.23
N PRO A 130 12.79 -14.00 2.06
CA PRO A 130 12.10 -14.71 0.98
C PRO A 130 13.00 -15.62 0.13
N GLU A 131 12.40 -16.60 -0.58
CA GLU A 131 13.09 -17.43 -1.57
C GLU A 131 13.89 -16.55 -2.55
N SER A 132 15.13 -16.93 -2.85
CA SER A 132 16.03 -16.08 -3.62
C SER A 132 16.83 -16.87 -4.65
N TYR A 133 17.11 -16.25 -5.80
CA TYR A 133 18.05 -16.76 -6.79
C TYR A 133 19.48 -16.59 -6.30
N VAL A 134 20.29 -17.65 -6.46
CA VAL A 134 21.70 -17.69 -6.06
C VAL A 134 22.54 -17.09 -7.19
N VAL A 135 23.08 -15.89 -6.94
CA VAL A 135 23.93 -15.17 -7.87
C VAL A 135 25.40 -15.43 -7.50
N GLY A 136 25.89 -16.59 -7.92
CA GLY A 136 27.28 -17.03 -7.72
C GLY A 136 28.04 -17.15 -9.04
N THR A 137 28.95 -18.13 -9.13
CA THR A 137 29.77 -18.40 -10.32
C THR A 137 28.96 -18.62 -11.59
N ALA A 138 27.77 -19.23 -11.49
CA ALA A 138 26.86 -19.44 -12.61
C ALA A 138 26.37 -18.13 -13.26
N ALA A 139 26.32 -17.03 -12.50
CA ALA A 139 25.94 -15.72 -13.02
C ALA A 139 27.11 -14.97 -13.68
N LEU A 140 28.35 -15.45 -13.49
CA LEU A 140 29.58 -14.87 -14.06
C LEU A 140 30.07 -15.63 -15.31
N GLN A 141 29.14 -16.24 -16.05
CA GLN A 141 29.44 -16.94 -17.29
C GLN A 141 29.75 -15.96 -18.43
N GLU A 142 30.63 -16.39 -19.34
CA GLU A 142 31.14 -15.55 -20.43
C GLU A 142 30.07 -15.18 -21.48
N GLY A 143 28.91 -15.85 -21.43
CA GLY A 143 27.72 -15.47 -22.21
C GLY A 143 27.03 -14.20 -21.71
N PHE A 144 27.18 -13.85 -20.42
CA PHE A 144 26.56 -12.67 -19.82
C PHE A 144 27.48 -11.46 -19.75
N ARG A 145 28.77 -11.63 -20.10
CA ARG A 145 29.76 -10.55 -20.01
C ARG A 145 29.46 -9.45 -21.02
N VAL A 146 29.48 -8.21 -20.53
CA VAL A 146 29.30 -7.02 -21.35
C VAL A 146 30.59 -6.75 -22.13
N LYS A 147 30.62 -7.22 -23.39
CA LYS A 147 31.73 -6.96 -24.33
C LYS A 147 31.57 -5.63 -25.07
N SER A 148 30.34 -5.19 -25.27
CA SER A 148 30.00 -3.93 -25.91
C SER A 148 28.95 -3.20 -25.09
N ARG A 149 29.33 -2.03 -24.57
CA ARG A 149 28.44 -1.17 -23.81
C ARG A 149 27.18 -0.80 -24.60
N LYS A 150 27.35 -0.48 -25.89
CA LYS A 150 26.21 -0.12 -26.76
C LYS A 150 25.20 -1.26 -26.87
N LEU A 151 25.65 -2.48 -27.12
CA LEU A 151 24.75 -3.63 -27.29
C LEU A 151 24.00 -3.97 -26.00
N ALA A 152 24.67 -3.90 -24.85
CA ALA A 152 24.02 -4.13 -23.56
C ALA A 152 22.97 -3.04 -23.24
N LEU A 153 23.24 -1.77 -23.54
CA LEU A 153 22.25 -0.70 -23.40
C LEU A 153 21.09 -0.83 -24.40
N ASP A 154 21.38 -1.28 -25.63
CA ASP A 154 20.35 -1.57 -26.66
C ASP A 154 19.44 -2.73 -26.21
N GLN A 155 20.00 -3.76 -25.55
CA GLN A 155 19.24 -4.88 -24.98
C GLN A 155 18.27 -4.39 -23.89
N ILE A 156 18.76 -3.57 -22.95
CA ILE A 156 17.92 -2.97 -21.90
C ILE A 156 16.81 -2.14 -22.55
N GLU A 157 17.15 -1.27 -23.51
CA GLU A 157 16.17 -0.43 -24.17
C GLU A 157 15.12 -1.24 -24.93
N HIS A 158 15.53 -2.32 -25.60
CA HIS A 158 14.63 -3.19 -26.34
C HIS A 158 13.62 -3.89 -25.41
N SER A 159 14.08 -4.45 -24.29
CA SER A 159 13.20 -5.09 -23.31
C SER A 159 12.20 -4.09 -22.71
N LEU A 160 12.62 -2.86 -22.41
CA LEU A 160 11.68 -1.80 -22.00
C LEU A 160 10.66 -1.48 -23.09
N ARG A 161 11.03 -1.51 -24.37
CA ARG A 161 10.09 -1.33 -25.50
C ARG A 161 9.18 -2.53 -25.74
N SER A 162 9.53 -3.73 -25.30
CA SER A 162 8.73 -4.95 -25.50
C SER A 162 7.82 -5.29 -24.33
N GLN A 163 8.01 -4.67 -23.16
CA GLN A 163 7.11 -4.85 -22.00
C GLN A 163 5.63 -4.68 -22.39
N THR A 164 4.79 -5.63 -22.02
CA THR A 164 3.35 -5.43 -22.13
C THR A 164 2.86 -4.51 -21.00
N TYR A 165 1.66 -3.96 -21.16
CA TYR A 165 1.06 -3.16 -20.10
C TYR A 165 0.89 -3.98 -18.80
N HIS A 166 0.49 -5.26 -18.89
CA HIS A 166 0.40 -6.17 -17.73
C HIS A 166 1.74 -6.34 -17.00
N GLN A 167 2.82 -6.49 -17.76
CA GLN A 167 4.17 -6.57 -17.18
C GLN A 167 4.55 -5.26 -16.51
N SER A 168 4.22 -4.11 -17.10
CA SER A 168 4.44 -2.82 -16.45
C SER A 168 3.61 -2.64 -15.18
N ALA A 169 2.35 -3.08 -15.15
CA ALA A 169 1.47 -3.00 -14.00
C ALA A 169 1.94 -3.91 -12.84
N ALA A 170 2.17 -5.20 -13.10
CA ALA A 170 2.71 -6.14 -12.12
C ALA A 170 4.06 -5.66 -11.54
N PHE A 171 4.86 -5.00 -12.39
CA PHE A 171 6.13 -4.40 -12.00
C PHE A 171 5.99 -3.14 -11.16
N PHE A 172 5.00 -2.27 -11.43
CA PHE A 172 4.70 -1.12 -10.57
C PHE A 172 4.17 -1.54 -9.20
N ASP A 173 3.35 -2.58 -9.14
CA ASP A 173 2.81 -3.14 -7.89
C ASP A 173 3.93 -3.66 -6.97
N GLN A 174 4.96 -4.28 -7.54
CA GLN A 174 6.14 -4.75 -6.79
C GLN A 174 7.07 -3.62 -6.34
N LEU A 175 7.17 -2.53 -7.09
CA LEU A 175 8.08 -1.42 -6.78
C LEU A 175 7.51 -0.38 -5.83
N ASN A 176 6.31 -0.62 -5.28
CA ASN A 176 5.61 0.36 -4.44
C ASN A 176 5.33 1.67 -5.19
N ILE A 177 5.42 1.68 -6.53
CA ILE A 177 5.08 2.83 -7.36
C ILE A 177 3.55 2.83 -7.43
N PRO A 178 2.87 3.93 -7.07
CA PRO A 178 1.43 3.95 -6.87
C PRO A 178 0.69 3.76 -8.20
N TYR A 179 0.57 2.52 -8.64
CA TYR A 179 -0.44 2.13 -9.60
C TYR A 179 -1.71 1.84 -8.80
N ARG A 180 -2.55 2.87 -8.62
CA ARG A 180 -3.84 2.77 -7.92
C ARG A 180 -3.74 2.23 -6.49
N ARG A 181 -2.68 2.55 -5.75
CA ARG A 181 -2.71 2.40 -4.28
C ARG A 181 -3.47 3.58 -3.72
N PHE A 182 -4.38 3.29 -2.79
CA PHE A 182 -5.17 4.29 -2.11
C PHE A 182 -4.75 4.28 -0.63
N SER A 183 -4.29 5.43 -0.16
CA SER A 183 -4.10 5.73 1.26
C SER A 183 -5.35 6.40 1.81
N GLU A 184 -5.55 6.30 3.13
CA GLU A 184 -6.55 7.12 3.83
C GLU A 184 -6.22 8.62 3.73
N ASP A 185 -4.96 8.96 3.42
CA ASP A 185 -4.50 10.32 3.12
C ASP A 185 -4.86 10.78 1.69
N ASP A 186 -5.33 9.88 0.80
CA ASP A 186 -5.72 10.21 -0.57
C ASP A 186 -7.17 10.74 -0.64
N ILE A 187 -7.51 11.61 0.31
CA ILE A 187 -8.78 12.33 0.46
C ILE A 187 -8.50 13.75 0.94
N ASP A 188 -9.35 14.71 0.57
CA ASP A 188 -9.14 16.09 1.02
C ASP A 188 -9.25 16.20 2.55
N PHE A 189 -8.34 16.99 3.15
CA PHE A 189 -8.23 17.18 4.59
C PHE A 189 -9.56 17.46 5.34
N PRO A 190 -10.53 18.23 4.83
CA PRO A 190 -11.81 18.42 5.52
C PRO A 190 -12.56 17.11 5.86
N TRP A 191 -12.32 16.04 5.10
CA TRP A 191 -12.93 14.72 5.30
C TRP A 191 -12.16 13.82 6.27
N THR A 192 -10.95 14.22 6.67
CA THR A 192 -10.15 13.50 7.67
C THR A 192 -10.43 13.99 9.10
N LEU A 193 -11.21 15.07 9.25
CA LEU A 193 -11.60 15.59 10.54
C LEU A 193 -12.43 14.53 11.31
N PRO A 194 -12.14 14.28 12.60
CA PRO A 194 -12.87 13.31 13.41
C PRO A 194 -14.23 13.90 13.82
N LEU A 195 -15.17 13.98 12.89
CA LEU A 195 -16.55 14.32 13.16
C LEU A 195 -17.38 13.02 13.15
N PRO A 196 -18.24 12.81 14.16
CA PRO A 196 -19.20 11.71 14.11
C PRO A 196 -20.07 11.81 12.85
N ASN A 197 -20.56 10.68 12.37
CA ASN A 197 -21.49 10.56 11.24
C ASN A 197 -22.18 9.19 11.35
N PRO A 198 -23.34 8.97 10.70
CA PRO A 198 -24.19 7.80 10.93
C PRO A 198 -23.57 6.45 10.56
N VAL A 199 -22.40 6.41 9.90
CA VAL A 199 -21.89 5.18 9.26
C VAL A 199 -20.53 4.77 9.79
N GLY A 200 -19.53 5.66 9.82
CA GLY A 200 -18.18 5.30 10.25
C GLY A 200 -17.09 6.25 9.73
N GLU A 201 -15.85 5.78 9.70
CA GLU A 201 -14.70 6.60 9.29
C GLU A 201 -14.70 6.85 7.78
N ILE A 202 -14.96 8.09 7.37
CA ILE A 202 -15.03 8.48 5.95
C ILE A 202 -13.74 8.13 5.17
N PRO A 203 -12.52 8.43 5.64
CA PRO A 203 -11.30 8.10 4.91
C PRO A 203 -11.17 6.60 4.61
N LYS A 204 -11.42 5.78 5.63
CA LYS A 204 -11.38 4.32 5.53
C LYS A 204 -12.43 3.79 4.56
N MET A 205 -13.68 4.22 4.70
CA MET A 205 -14.76 3.84 3.78
C MET A 205 -14.42 4.23 2.33
N PHE A 206 -13.87 5.41 2.12
CA PHE A 206 -13.47 5.88 0.80
C PHE A 206 -12.38 5.02 0.16
N VAL A 207 -11.36 4.64 0.93
CA VAL A 207 -10.31 3.72 0.50
C VAL A 207 -10.88 2.33 0.21
N GLU A 208 -11.70 1.78 1.10
CA GLU A 208 -12.33 0.47 0.91
C GLU A 208 -13.14 0.41 -0.39
N GLN A 209 -13.91 1.44 -0.72
CA GLN A 209 -14.66 1.51 -1.98
C GLN A 209 -13.75 1.61 -3.21
N LYS A 210 -12.70 2.42 -3.15
CA LYS A 210 -11.72 2.51 -4.24
C LYS A 210 -10.96 1.20 -4.45
N GLU A 211 -10.68 0.47 -3.38
CA GLU A 211 -10.07 -0.85 -3.39
C GLU A 211 -10.97 -1.90 -4.05
N GLU A 212 -12.29 -1.88 -3.79
CA GLU A 212 -13.25 -2.74 -4.51
C GLU A 212 -13.26 -2.42 -6.01
N LEU A 213 -13.24 -1.14 -6.39
CA LEU A 213 -13.11 -0.75 -7.80
C LEU A 213 -11.79 -1.22 -8.41
N ARG A 214 -10.68 -1.19 -7.66
CA ARG A 214 -9.38 -1.68 -8.14
C ARG A 214 -9.42 -3.17 -8.46
N LYS A 215 -10.04 -3.98 -7.60
CA LYS A 215 -10.22 -5.42 -7.82
C LYS A 215 -10.93 -5.69 -9.15
N ILE A 216 -11.99 -4.91 -9.45
CA ILE A 216 -12.69 -5.01 -10.74
C ILE A 216 -11.76 -4.71 -11.91
N VAL A 217 -10.90 -3.70 -11.81
CA VAL A 217 -9.98 -3.42 -12.92
C VAL A 217 -8.97 -4.57 -13.10
N PHE A 218 -8.50 -5.20 -12.02
CA PHE A 218 -7.68 -6.39 -12.14
C PHE A 218 -8.43 -7.55 -12.81
N ASP A 219 -9.69 -7.79 -12.43
CA ASP A 219 -10.54 -8.80 -13.09
C ASP A 219 -10.69 -8.50 -14.60
N MET A 220 -10.89 -7.24 -14.96
CA MET A 220 -10.98 -6.80 -16.37
C MET A 220 -9.67 -7.01 -17.11
N GLU A 221 -8.54 -6.75 -16.46
CA GLU A 221 -7.21 -6.93 -17.03
C GLU A 221 -6.89 -8.41 -17.25
N GLU A 222 -7.22 -9.31 -16.32
CA GLU A 222 -7.08 -10.76 -16.50
C GLU A 222 -7.89 -11.26 -17.70
N VAL A 223 -9.14 -10.82 -17.82
CA VAL A 223 -10.00 -11.15 -18.96
C VAL A 223 -9.41 -10.63 -20.28
N LEU A 224 -8.88 -9.40 -20.31
CA LEU A 224 -8.26 -8.84 -21.51
C LEU A 224 -7.03 -9.66 -21.94
N GLY A 225 -6.19 -10.10 -20.99
CA GLY A 225 -5.04 -10.95 -21.27
C GLY A 225 -5.45 -12.31 -21.86
N ALA A 226 -6.49 -12.93 -21.29
CA ALA A 226 -7.02 -14.20 -21.80
C ALA A 226 -7.65 -14.04 -23.20
N ILE A 227 -8.35 -12.93 -23.45
CA ILE A 227 -8.88 -12.60 -24.79
C ILE A 227 -7.73 -12.42 -25.79
N ASP A 228 -6.70 -11.65 -25.46
CA ASP A 228 -5.58 -11.40 -26.38
C ASP A 228 -4.81 -12.68 -26.72
N ALA A 229 -4.62 -13.57 -25.74
CA ALA A 229 -4.01 -14.89 -25.97
C ALA A 229 -4.81 -15.73 -26.97
N VAL A 230 -6.14 -15.71 -26.88
CA VAL A 230 -7.02 -16.41 -27.84
C VAL A 230 -6.99 -15.74 -29.23
N LEU A 231 -7.01 -14.40 -29.29
CA LEU A 231 -7.02 -13.66 -30.55
C LEU A 231 -5.70 -13.79 -31.34
N THR A 232 -4.58 -13.99 -30.64
CA THR A 232 -3.24 -14.09 -31.26
C THR A 232 -2.85 -15.54 -31.58
N GLU A 233 -3.51 -16.53 -30.98
CA GLU A 233 -3.29 -17.95 -31.24
C GLU A 233 -3.82 -18.37 -32.62
N LYS A 234 -3.01 -19.15 -33.34
CA LYS A 234 -3.31 -19.60 -34.70
C LYS A 234 -3.81 -21.05 -34.74
N ASP A 235 -3.48 -21.86 -33.73
CA ASP A 235 -3.99 -23.22 -33.60
C ASP A 235 -5.38 -23.21 -32.93
N PRO A 236 -6.45 -23.64 -33.63
CA PRO A 236 -7.81 -23.63 -33.08
C PRO A 236 -8.01 -24.56 -31.88
N ARG A 237 -7.23 -25.65 -31.76
CA ARG A 237 -7.32 -26.53 -30.58
C ARG A 237 -6.72 -25.86 -29.35
N ARG A 238 -5.60 -25.16 -29.54
CA ARG A 238 -4.92 -24.42 -28.48
C ARG A 238 -5.71 -23.18 -28.07
N ALA A 239 -6.32 -22.47 -29.02
CA ALA A 239 -7.26 -21.38 -28.73
C ALA A 239 -8.44 -21.87 -27.86
N LEU A 240 -8.97 -23.07 -28.13
CA LEU A 240 -10.06 -23.65 -27.33
C LEU A 240 -9.62 -24.07 -25.91
N GLU A 241 -8.34 -24.41 -25.73
CA GLU A 241 -7.77 -24.61 -24.40
C GLU A 241 -7.63 -23.29 -23.63
N LEU A 242 -7.11 -22.23 -24.28
CA LEU A 242 -6.99 -20.89 -23.71
C LEU A 242 -8.34 -20.27 -23.33
N MET A 243 -9.42 -20.60 -24.06
CA MET A 243 -10.80 -20.22 -23.70
C MET A 243 -11.24 -20.73 -22.31
N LYS A 244 -10.56 -21.72 -21.72
CA LYS A 244 -10.85 -22.17 -20.35
C LYS A 244 -10.49 -21.12 -19.31
N ASP A 245 -9.51 -20.26 -19.58
CA ASP A 245 -9.06 -19.23 -18.66
C ASP A 245 -10.14 -18.15 -18.47
N LEU A 246 -10.95 -17.91 -19.51
CA LEU A 246 -12.13 -17.03 -19.44
C LEU A 246 -13.30 -17.61 -18.64
N ARG A 247 -13.31 -18.92 -18.32
CA ARG A 247 -14.45 -19.55 -17.62
C ARG A 247 -14.68 -19.02 -16.22
N TYR A 248 -13.63 -18.52 -15.57
CA TYR A 248 -13.74 -17.97 -14.22
C TYR A 248 -14.42 -16.59 -14.16
N HIS A 249 -14.57 -15.93 -15.32
CA HIS A 249 -15.12 -14.58 -15.43
C HIS A 249 -16.45 -14.51 -16.19
N VAL A 250 -17.01 -15.67 -16.57
CA VAL A 250 -18.30 -15.75 -17.26
C VAL A 250 -19.41 -16.24 -16.32
N ASP A 251 -20.58 -15.66 -16.45
CA ASP A 251 -21.78 -16.04 -15.72
C ASP A 251 -22.39 -17.35 -16.25
N GLY A 252 -23.49 -17.78 -15.62
CA GLY A 252 -24.25 -18.98 -16.04
C GLY A 252 -24.87 -18.89 -17.44
N TYR A 253 -24.83 -17.73 -18.09
CA TYR A 253 -25.29 -17.48 -19.46
C TYR A 253 -24.13 -17.34 -20.45
N GLY A 254 -22.89 -17.55 -20.00
CA GLY A 254 -21.69 -17.45 -20.84
C GLY A 254 -21.29 -16.01 -21.17
N ARG A 255 -21.75 -15.02 -20.39
CA ARG A 255 -21.39 -13.60 -20.57
C ARG A 255 -20.31 -13.22 -19.56
N ILE A 256 -19.33 -12.44 -20.00
CA ILE A 256 -18.30 -11.92 -19.12
C ILE A 256 -18.95 -10.93 -18.14
N THR A 257 -18.73 -11.13 -16.85
CA THR A 257 -19.26 -10.28 -15.78
C THR A 257 -18.14 -9.84 -14.85
N PHE A 258 -18.22 -8.60 -14.38
CA PHE A 258 -17.26 -8.03 -13.43
C PHE A 258 -17.99 -7.54 -12.18
N GLY A 259 -17.30 -7.55 -11.03
CA GLY A 259 -17.81 -6.91 -9.83
C GLY A 259 -19.11 -7.51 -9.28
N ALA A 260 -19.36 -8.81 -9.48
CA ALA A 260 -20.59 -9.48 -9.00
C ALA A 260 -20.80 -9.40 -7.47
N ARG A 261 -19.77 -8.99 -6.71
CA ARG A 261 -19.82 -8.75 -5.26
C ARG A 261 -19.53 -7.30 -4.86
N ALA A 262 -19.23 -6.42 -5.81
CA ALA A 262 -18.94 -5.03 -5.53
C ALA A 262 -20.26 -4.25 -5.34
N ASP A 263 -20.32 -3.46 -4.28
CA ASP A 263 -21.44 -2.54 -4.05
C ASP A 263 -21.12 -1.19 -4.69
N PHE A 264 -21.81 -0.88 -5.79
CA PHE A 264 -21.66 0.41 -6.48
C PHE A 264 -22.65 1.47 -5.99
N HIS A 265 -23.56 1.11 -5.09
CA HIS A 265 -24.48 2.07 -4.48
C HIS A 265 -23.80 2.85 -3.35
N TRP A 266 -22.64 2.35 -2.87
CA TRP A 266 -21.87 2.95 -1.76
C TRP A 266 -22.72 3.15 -0.49
N GLY A 267 -23.79 2.36 -0.35
CA GLY A 267 -24.71 2.34 0.79
C GLY A 267 -25.02 3.71 1.40
N ASP A 268 -24.72 3.82 2.69
CA ASP A 268 -24.96 5.03 3.49
C ASP A 268 -23.83 6.08 3.40
N PHE A 269 -22.79 5.84 2.57
CA PHE A 269 -21.66 6.76 2.43
C PHE A 269 -22.07 8.19 2.01
N PRO A 270 -23.02 8.40 1.07
CA PRO A 270 -23.52 9.75 0.78
C PRO A 270 -24.08 10.45 2.02
N ASN A 271 -24.87 9.75 2.84
CA ASN A 271 -25.44 10.30 4.08
C ASN A 271 -24.33 10.64 5.09
N ALA A 272 -23.27 9.83 5.16
CA ALA A 272 -22.11 10.13 5.99
C ALA A 272 -21.42 11.44 5.57
N LEU A 273 -21.23 11.64 4.26
CA LEU A 273 -20.62 12.85 3.71
C LEU A 273 -21.51 14.08 3.96
N ASP A 274 -22.81 13.98 3.73
CA ASP A 274 -23.76 15.08 3.91
C ASP A 274 -23.83 15.52 5.38
N THR A 275 -23.93 14.57 6.32
CA THR A 275 -23.94 14.88 7.75
C THR A 275 -22.61 15.47 8.22
N HIS A 276 -21.48 14.89 7.79
CA HIS A 276 -20.15 15.41 8.10
C HIS A 276 -19.98 16.84 7.61
N ASP A 277 -20.33 17.11 6.36
CA ASP A 277 -20.15 18.41 5.75
C ASP A 277 -21.05 19.47 6.39
N ARG A 278 -22.32 19.13 6.65
CA ARG A 278 -23.27 20.01 7.35
C ARG A 278 -22.76 20.41 8.74
N TRP A 279 -22.32 19.44 9.53
CA TRP A 279 -21.79 19.67 10.87
C TRP A 279 -20.49 20.46 10.86
N ARG A 280 -19.57 20.14 9.94
CA ARG A 280 -18.33 20.88 9.71
C ARG A 280 -18.62 22.34 9.37
N GLN A 281 -19.50 22.59 8.40
CA GLN A 281 -19.87 23.94 7.97
C GLN A 281 -20.55 24.73 9.09
N GLY A 282 -21.46 24.12 9.85
CA GLY A 282 -22.10 24.75 11.01
C GLY A 282 -21.08 25.15 12.07
N LEU A 283 -20.24 24.22 12.52
CA LEU A 283 -19.16 24.49 13.48
C LEU A 283 -18.20 25.57 12.98
N GLN A 284 -17.85 25.57 11.69
CA GLN A 284 -16.95 26.54 11.12
C GLN A 284 -17.58 27.94 11.05
N ALA A 285 -18.86 28.05 10.67
CA ALA A 285 -19.59 29.31 10.63
C ALA A 285 -19.70 29.96 12.03
N ASP A 286 -19.83 29.14 13.07
CA ASP A 286 -19.91 29.58 14.47
C ASP A 286 -18.53 29.80 15.13
N GLY A 287 -17.43 29.50 14.44
CA GLY A 287 -16.07 29.59 15.00
C GLY A 287 -15.77 28.54 16.09
N LEU A 288 -16.46 27.40 16.06
CA LEU A 288 -16.43 26.35 17.08
C LEU A 288 -15.80 25.04 16.63
N LEU A 289 -15.37 24.96 15.37
CA LEU A 289 -14.73 23.75 14.84
C LEU A 289 -13.51 23.35 15.67
N GLU A 290 -12.57 24.26 15.91
CA GLU A 290 -11.37 23.98 16.71
C GLU A 290 -11.69 23.61 18.17
N PRO A 291 -12.54 24.36 18.91
CA PRO A 291 -13.00 23.95 20.24
C PRO A 291 -13.63 22.56 20.29
N TYR A 292 -14.46 22.21 19.29
CA TYR A 292 -15.10 20.90 19.20
C TYR A 292 -14.07 19.78 19.00
N LEU A 293 -13.12 19.96 18.08
CA LEU A 293 -12.06 19.00 17.82
C LEU A 293 -11.16 18.81 19.06
N SER A 294 -10.81 19.89 19.75
CA SER A 294 -10.03 19.83 21.00
C SER A 294 -10.77 19.10 22.12
N MET A 295 -12.09 19.31 22.25
CA MET A 295 -12.93 18.55 23.18
C MET A 295 -12.93 17.05 22.84
N GLY A 296 -13.08 16.71 21.56
CA GLY A 296 -13.02 15.34 21.08
C GLY A 296 -11.68 14.67 21.41
N GLU A 297 -10.57 15.37 21.16
CA GLU A 297 -9.23 14.88 21.50
C GLU A 297 -9.04 14.65 23.01
N GLN A 298 -9.49 15.60 23.84
CA GLN A 298 -9.43 15.44 25.31
C GLN A 298 -10.22 14.22 25.78
N LEU A 299 -11.43 14.02 25.25
CA LEU A 299 -12.26 12.86 25.56
C LEU A 299 -11.59 11.55 25.12
N GLN A 300 -11.08 11.49 23.89
CA GLN A 300 -10.41 10.29 23.37
C GLN A 300 -9.19 9.93 24.22
N ASN A 301 -8.35 10.91 24.55
CA ASN A 301 -7.17 10.72 25.39
C ASN A 301 -7.53 10.23 26.79
N ALA A 302 -8.62 10.75 27.39
CA ALA A 302 -9.09 10.31 28.70
C ALA A 302 -9.61 8.87 28.66
N LEU A 303 -10.36 8.50 27.62
CA LEU A 303 -10.86 7.13 27.43
C LEU A 303 -9.71 6.14 27.29
N VAL A 304 -8.76 6.41 26.38
CA VAL A 304 -7.59 5.56 26.12
C VAL A 304 -6.71 5.43 27.36
N SER A 305 -6.44 6.53 28.06
CA SER A 305 -5.64 6.52 29.29
C SER A 305 -6.31 5.68 30.38
N HIS A 306 -7.63 5.82 30.54
CA HIS A 306 -8.39 5.07 31.54
C HIS A 306 -8.43 3.57 31.23
N THR A 307 -8.71 3.18 29.99
CA THR A 307 -8.75 1.76 29.59
C THR A 307 -7.36 1.11 29.59
N THR A 308 -6.30 1.89 29.39
CA THR A 308 -4.92 1.39 29.53
C THR A 308 -4.60 1.08 31.00
N ALA A 309 -5.04 1.94 31.93
CA ALA A 309 -4.85 1.75 33.36
C ALA A 309 -5.82 0.71 33.97
N HIS A 310 -7.04 0.62 33.42
CA HIS A 310 -8.12 -0.25 33.88
C HIS A 310 -8.75 -1.00 32.69
N PRO A 311 -8.06 -2.03 32.15
CA PRO A 311 -8.55 -2.77 30.99
C PRO A 311 -9.89 -3.44 31.26
N LEU A 312 -10.76 -3.45 30.25
CA LEU A 312 -12.01 -4.21 30.27
C LEU A 312 -11.68 -5.66 29.85
N THR A 313 -11.91 -6.62 30.74
CA THR A 313 -11.47 -8.01 30.51
C THR A 313 -12.62 -9.00 30.39
N GLU A 314 -13.79 -8.65 30.93
CA GLU A 314 -14.95 -9.52 30.95
C GLU A 314 -16.07 -8.98 30.08
N LYS A 315 -16.82 -9.91 29.47
CA LYS A 315 -18.09 -9.59 28.80
C LYS A 315 -19.01 -8.85 29.77
N ASP A 316 -19.70 -7.81 29.27
CA ASP A 316 -20.55 -6.89 30.05
C ASP A 316 -19.82 -5.89 30.96
N ASP A 317 -18.47 -5.87 31.00
CA ASP A 317 -17.76 -4.73 31.56
C ASP A 317 -18.17 -3.46 30.80
N PHE A 318 -18.38 -2.35 31.50
CA PHE A 318 -18.76 -1.09 30.86
C PHE A 318 -17.62 -0.09 30.87
N LEU A 319 -17.62 0.79 29.88
CA LEU A 319 -16.87 2.04 29.84
C LEU A 319 -17.85 3.19 29.82
N GLN A 320 -17.70 4.16 30.71
CA GLN A 320 -18.53 5.35 30.79
C GLN A 320 -17.67 6.60 30.85
N ALA A 321 -18.05 7.62 30.10
CA ALA A 321 -17.49 8.95 30.26
C ALA A 321 -18.57 9.96 30.65
N SER A 322 -18.19 10.92 31.48
CA SER A 322 -18.97 12.10 31.85
C SER A 322 -18.22 13.35 31.39
N LEU A 323 -18.86 14.14 30.55
CA LEU A 323 -18.34 15.36 29.98
C LEU A 323 -19.23 16.53 30.38
N GLU A 324 -18.66 17.48 31.11
CA GLU A 324 -19.28 18.77 31.45
C GLU A 324 -18.53 19.87 30.71
N TYR A 325 -19.26 20.70 29.98
CA TYR A 325 -18.69 21.72 29.08
C TYR A 325 -19.57 22.97 29.03
N ASP A 326 -19.00 24.07 28.56
CA ASP A 326 -19.74 25.28 28.25
C ASP A 326 -20.45 25.16 26.88
N PRO A 327 -21.78 25.22 26.79
CA PRO A 327 -22.49 25.07 25.52
C PRO A 327 -22.16 26.14 24.47
N ALA A 328 -21.75 27.34 24.90
CA ALA A 328 -21.47 28.45 23.99
C ALA A 328 -20.10 28.31 23.34
N THR A 329 -19.08 27.95 24.13
CA THR A 329 -17.67 27.93 23.71
C THR A 329 -17.10 26.52 23.49
N LEU A 330 -17.85 25.49 23.89
CA LEU A 330 -17.40 24.09 23.90
C LEU A 330 -16.15 23.87 24.77
N THR A 331 -15.90 24.73 25.75
CA THR A 331 -14.78 24.55 26.68
C THR A 331 -15.12 23.48 27.71
N VAL A 332 -14.26 22.47 27.83
CA VAL A 332 -14.39 21.40 28.83
C VAL A 332 -14.19 21.97 30.23
N ARG A 333 -15.17 21.76 31.11
CA ARG A 333 -15.11 22.16 32.53
C ARG A 333 -14.70 20.99 33.42
N ASN A 334 -15.22 19.80 33.12
CA ASN A 334 -14.91 18.58 33.85
C ASN A 334 -15.09 17.37 32.92
N LEU A 335 -14.16 16.42 33.03
CA LEU A 335 -14.15 15.19 32.27
C LEU A 335 -13.74 14.05 33.20
N SER A 336 -14.57 13.03 33.30
CA SER A 336 -14.25 11.83 34.05
C SER A 336 -14.63 10.58 33.28
N VAL A 337 -13.80 9.55 33.41
CA VAL A 337 -14.03 8.23 32.82
C VAL A 337 -14.08 7.22 33.95
N LYS A 338 -15.01 6.28 33.87
CA LYS A 338 -15.09 5.14 34.76
C LYS A 338 -15.38 3.86 33.99
N SER A 339 -14.91 2.75 34.53
CA SER A 339 -15.22 1.41 34.05
C SER A 339 -15.55 0.49 35.22
N GLY A 340 -16.22 -0.62 34.94
CA GLY A 340 -16.57 -1.59 35.97
C GLY A 340 -17.68 -2.54 35.55
N LYS A 341 -18.36 -3.13 36.53
CA LYS A 341 -19.50 -4.03 36.31
C LYS A 341 -20.79 -3.26 36.11
N LEU A 342 -21.70 -3.82 35.33
CA LEU A 342 -22.95 -3.15 34.95
C LEU A 342 -23.77 -2.60 36.14
N ALA A 343 -23.67 -3.24 37.31
CA ALA A 343 -24.33 -2.80 38.54
C ALA A 343 -23.82 -1.45 39.08
N ASP A 344 -22.58 -1.06 38.74
CA ASP A 344 -21.91 0.16 39.22
C ASP A 344 -22.03 1.33 38.23
N ARG A 345 -22.82 1.15 37.17
CA ARG A 345 -23.01 2.13 36.10
C ARG A 345 -23.94 3.26 36.56
N ASP A 346 -23.52 4.50 36.35
CA ASP A 346 -24.43 5.64 36.63
C ASP A 346 -25.45 5.79 35.49
N PRO A 347 -26.63 6.36 35.76
CA PRO A 347 -27.59 6.72 34.71
C PRO A 347 -26.97 7.62 33.65
N GLU A 348 -27.35 7.40 32.38
CA GLU A 348 -26.95 8.30 31.30
C GLU A 348 -27.55 9.69 31.50
N ILE A 349 -26.80 10.72 31.10
CA ILE A 349 -27.23 12.13 31.15
C ILE A 349 -27.07 12.68 29.74
N LYS A 350 -28.13 13.32 29.24
CA LYS A 350 -28.19 13.94 27.93
C LYS A 350 -28.84 15.31 28.09
N THR A 351 -28.05 16.29 28.48
CA THR A 351 -28.50 17.68 28.67
C THR A 351 -27.48 18.66 28.09
N PRO A 352 -27.88 19.85 27.62
CA PRO A 352 -26.93 20.88 27.19
C PRO A 352 -25.86 21.15 28.26
N GLY A 353 -24.59 21.06 27.88
CA GLY A 353 -23.44 21.30 28.77
C GLY A 353 -23.09 20.14 29.71
N ARG A 354 -23.85 19.02 29.69
CA ARG A 354 -23.53 17.82 30.47
C ARG A 354 -24.00 16.54 29.79
N VAL A 355 -23.05 15.69 29.44
CA VAL A 355 -23.28 14.41 28.77
C VAL A 355 -22.61 13.29 29.54
N ARG A 356 -23.33 12.20 29.79
CA ARG A 356 -22.79 10.98 30.36
C ARG A 356 -23.34 9.79 29.61
N MET A 357 -22.46 8.99 29.01
CA MET A 357 -22.85 7.81 28.24
C MET A 357 -21.95 6.63 28.53
N ALA A 358 -22.51 5.44 28.47
CA ALA A 358 -21.78 4.21 28.75
C ALA A 358 -22.00 3.16 27.65
N ARG A 359 -20.97 2.39 27.33
CA ARG A 359 -21.05 1.26 26.39
C ARG A 359 -20.43 0.02 27.03
N LYS A 360 -20.94 -1.14 26.63
CA LYS A 360 -20.44 -2.42 27.11
C LYS A 360 -19.31 -2.92 26.22
N LEU A 361 -18.38 -3.63 26.82
CA LEU A 361 -17.53 -4.57 26.12
C LEU A 361 -18.44 -5.70 25.62
N ASP A 362 -18.45 -5.94 24.30
CA ASP A 362 -19.17 -7.02 23.60
C ASP A 362 -20.58 -6.68 23.02
N ASP A 363 -20.95 -5.40 22.93
CA ASP A 363 -21.98 -5.00 21.97
C ASP A 363 -21.36 -5.16 20.56
N TRP A 364 -21.75 -6.20 19.81
CA TRP A 364 -21.39 -6.49 18.41
C TRP A 364 -20.12 -5.81 17.88
N VAL A 365 -18.98 -6.50 17.91
CA VAL A 365 -17.71 -5.94 17.39
C VAL A 365 -17.52 -6.35 15.93
N PRO A 366 -17.20 -5.41 15.01
CA PRO A 366 -16.81 -5.76 13.64
C PRO A 366 -15.63 -6.74 13.63
N ARG A 367 -15.65 -7.75 12.76
CA ARG A 367 -14.65 -8.85 12.73
C ARG A 367 -13.18 -8.40 12.64
N LYS A 368 -12.91 -7.17 12.23
CA LYS A 368 -11.56 -6.60 12.05
C LYS A 368 -11.12 -5.64 13.16
N MET A 369 -11.91 -5.48 14.22
CA MET A 369 -11.64 -4.50 15.27
C MET A 369 -11.48 -5.15 16.64
N LYS A 370 -10.59 -4.62 17.49
CA LYS A 370 -10.48 -5.10 18.87
C LYS A 370 -11.69 -4.61 19.67
N PRO A 371 -12.31 -5.46 20.51
CA PRO A 371 -13.49 -5.08 21.30
C PRO A 371 -13.30 -3.82 22.15
N MET A 372 -12.11 -3.64 22.72
CA MET A 372 -11.79 -2.46 23.53
C MET A 372 -11.76 -1.18 22.70
N ASP A 373 -11.09 -1.19 21.54
CA ASP A 373 -11.00 -0.04 20.63
C ASP A 373 -12.40 0.36 20.14
N TYR A 374 -13.23 -0.63 19.78
CA TYR A 374 -14.64 -0.41 19.41
C TYR A 374 -15.45 0.20 20.55
N THR A 375 -15.23 -0.25 21.79
CA THR A 375 -15.95 0.29 22.96
C THR A 375 -15.56 1.74 23.23
N ILE A 376 -14.27 2.07 23.12
CA ILE A 376 -13.75 3.44 23.25
C ILE A 376 -14.38 4.35 22.18
N GLU A 377 -14.28 3.95 20.91
CA GLU A 377 -14.84 4.71 19.79
C GLU A 377 -16.35 4.92 19.93
N ASN A 378 -17.10 3.92 20.39
CA ASN A 378 -18.53 4.08 20.60
C ASN A 378 -18.85 5.08 21.72
N VAL A 379 -18.14 5.06 22.86
CA VAL A 379 -18.38 6.04 23.93
C VAL A 379 -18.04 7.44 23.42
N TRP A 380 -16.90 7.59 22.76
CA TRP A 380 -16.46 8.84 22.16
C TRP A 380 -17.49 9.36 21.15
N TRP A 381 -17.86 8.55 20.17
CA TRP A 381 -18.76 8.90 19.08
C TRP A 381 -20.12 9.32 19.62
N ASN A 382 -20.69 8.58 20.58
CA ASN A 382 -22.02 8.89 21.10
C ASN A 382 -22.06 10.19 21.90
N ILE A 383 -21.01 10.49 22.67
CA ILE A 383 -20.89 11.75 23.41
C ILE A 383 -20.72 12.91 22.43
N MET A 384 -19.75 12.81 21.52
CA MET A 384 -19.43 13.88 20.57
C MET A 384 -20.59 14.13 19.59
N ARG A 385 -21.30 13.08 19.17
CA ARG A 385 -22.52 13.18 18.36
C ARG A 385 -23.60 13.96 19.10
N TYR A 386 -23.84 13.66 20.37
CA TYR A 386 -24.85 14.41 21.13
C TYR A 386 -24.48 15.88 21.26
N VAL A 387 -23.20 16.20 21.53
CA VAL A 387 -22.73 17.59 21.64
C VAL A 387 -23.04 18.38 20.36
N ILE A 388 -22.82 17.78 19.19
CA ILE A 388 -23.03 18.45 17.90
C ILE A 388 -24.51 18.50 17.49
N GLU A 389 -25.28 17.43 17.71
CA GLU A 389 -26.71 17.35 17.39
C GLU A 389 -27.56 18.33 18.21
N GLN A 390 -27.17 18.61 19.45
CA GLN A 390 -27.85 19.64 20.25
C GLN A 390 -27.82 21.02 19.61
N ARG A 391 -26.82 21.28 18.76
CA ARG A 391 -26.63 22.57 18.08
C ARG A 391 -27.06 22.53 16.63
N TYR A 392 -26.80 21.41 15.95
CA TYR A 392 -27.10 21.18 14.54
C TYR A 392 -27.91 19.88 14.40
N PRO A 393 -29.21 19.89 14.78
CA PRO A 393 -30.05 18.71 14.73
C PRO A 393 -30.11 18.15 13.31
N ASP A 394 -30.15 16.82 13.21
CA ASP A 394 -30.24 16.12 11.94
C ASP A 394 -31.68 16.20 11.40
N PRO A 395 -31.92 16.80 10.20
CA PRO A 395 -33.26 16.91 9.64
C PRO A 395 -33.91 15.57 9.30
N ASP A 396 -33.12 14.48 9.18
CA ASP A 396 -33.62 13.16 8.82
C ASP A 396 -33.94 12.26 10.05
N PHE A 397 -33.83 12.80 11.28
CA PHE A 397 -34.06 12.09 12.54
C PHE A 397 -35.19 12.70 13.42
N ASP A 398 -36.20 13.33 12.82
CA ASP A 398 -37.46 13.73 13.48
C ASP A 398 -38.59 12.70 13.31
#